data_AF-A0A9R0Q9J3-F1
#
_entry.id   AF-A0A9R0Q9J3-F1
#
_cell.length_a   1.000
_cell.length_b   1.000
_cell.length_c   1.000
_cell.angle_alpha   90.00
_cell.angle_beta   90.00
_cell.angle_gamma   90.00
#
_symmetry.space_group_name_H-M   'P 1'
#
loop_
_entity.id
_entity.type
_entity.pdbx_description
1 polymer ?
#
loop_
_entity_poly.entity_id
_entity_poly.type
_entity_poly.pdbx_seq_one_letter_code
_entity_poly.pdbx_strand_id
1 'polypeptide(L)'
;MLDYMIKLPNVLAWGNVLSATCSAIEHFCSHAPRISWRLQTEKWLSLLVSGGIEDLKNSETSLINLFCTMLSHAEPEQRSVALQQLGRIIHFASTAEVGSGSAMTSHLVTHTWNRIAALALYDSSMLLRNHAMALLTEYVPFVDKNHLRSFLASSDSILKGVGQLSCVIEEGYLTRMSLLLLSKACLYSSSEDIALIPECVWRKLENMQTSLSVELYVS
;
A
#
# COMPACT_ATOMS: atom_id res chain seq x y z
N MET A 1 14.75 -5.22 -25.36
CA MET A 1 14.99 -6.62 -24.99
C MET A 1 13.97 -7.10 -23.97
N LEU A 2 13.81 -6.45 -22.81
CA LEU A 2 12.73 -6.71 -21.83
C LEU A 2 11.32 -6.71 -22.46
N ASP A 3 11.02 -5.74 -23.31
CA ASP A 3 9.76 -5.67 -24.07
C ASP A 3 9.45 -6.94 -24.89
N TYR A 4 10.49 -7.63 -25.39
CA TYR A 4 10.34 -8.87 -26.15
C TYR A 4 10.20 -10.07 -25.21
N MET A 5 10.95 -10.10 -24.11
CA MET A 5 10.89 -11.17 -23.12
C MET A 5 9.52 -11.28 -22.46
N ILE A 6 8.90 -10.14 -22.13
CA ILE A 6 7.60 -10.10 -21.44
C ILE A 6 6.43 -10.41 -22.41
N LYS A 7 6.61 -10.19 -23.71
CA LYS A 7 5.61 -10.45 -24.75
C LYS A 7 5.66 -11.88 -25.30
N LEU A 8 6.66 -12.68 -24.95
CA LEU A 8 6.77 -14.06 -25.41
C LEU A 8 5.61 -14.88 -24.81
N PRO A 9 4.72 -15.46 -25.63
CA PRO A 9 3.58 -16.22 -25.12
C PRO A 9 4.09 -17.48 -24.43
N ASN A 10 3.93 -17.57 -23.11
CA ASN A 10 3.83 -18.78 -22.27
C ASN A 10 4.74 -20.01 -22.54
N VAL A 11 5.85 -19.89 -23.27
CA VAL A 11 6.77 -21.02 -23.54
C VAL A 11 7.72 -21.28 -22.37
N LEU A 12 7.90 -20.28 -21.49
CA LEU A 12 8.70 -20.41 -20.27
C LEU A 12 7.77 -20.32 -19.09
N ALA A 13 7.75 -21.34 -18.23
CA ALA A 13 7.09 -21.28 -16.94
C ALA A 13 7.49 -19.97 -16.24
N TRP A 14 6.54 -19.05 -16.05
CA TRP A 14 6.81 -17.68 -15.56
C TRP A 14 7.67 -17.66 -14.30
N GLY A 15 7.51 -18.66 -13.43
CA GLY A 15 8.33 -18.85 -12.24
C GLY A 15 9.85 -18.88 -12.49
N ASN A 16 10.31 -19.37 -13.66
CA ASN A 16 11.74 -19.48 -13.99
C ASN A 16 12.36 -18.17 -14.48
N VAL A 17 11.57 -17.29 -15.09
CA VAL A 17 12.07 -16.02 -15.66
C VAL A 17 11.77 -14.85 -14.72
N LEU A 18 10.84 -15.00 -13.79
CA LEU A 18 10.38 -13.90 -12.95
C LEU A 18 11.48 -13.27 -12.11
N SER A 19 12.33 -14.06 -11.46
CA SER A 19 13.41 -13.50 -10.65
C SER A 19 14.36 -12.64 -11.49
N ALA A 20 14.69 -13.10 -12.71
CA ALA A 20 15.49 -12.35 -13.66
C ALA A 20 14.76 -11.09 -14.16
N THR A 21 13.45 -11.19 -14.45
CA THR A 21 12.62 -10.05 -14.85
C THR A 21 12.54 -9.01 -13.74
N CYS A 22 12.24 -9.40 -12.50
CA CYS A 22 12.20 -8.51 -11.35
C CYS A 22 13.55 -7.83 -11.13
N SER A 23 14.65 -8.59 -11.17
CA SER A 23 16.01 -8.05 -11.02
C SER A 23 16.35 -7.07 -12.14
N ALA A 24 15.95 -7.37 -13.38
CA ALA A 24 16.16 -6.47 -14.51
C ALA A 24 15.35 -5.18 -14.35
N ILE A 25 14.06 -5.28 -13.99
CA ILE A 25 13.21 -4.12 -13.72
C ILE A 25 13.80 -3.28 -12.58
N GLU A 26 14.23 -3.92 -11.49
CA GLU A 26 14.85 -3.25 -10.34
C GLU A 26 16.13 -2.51 -10.73
N HIS A 27 16.96 -3.16 -11.56
CA HIS A 27 18.17 -2.54 -12.08
C HIS A 27 17.83 -1.31 -12.94
N PHE A 28 16.87 -1.44 -13.86
CA PHE A 28 16.44 -0.33 -14.72
C PHE A 28 15.83 0.82 -13.92
N CYS A 29 14.95 0.53 -12.94
CA CYS A 29 14.32 1.57 -12.14
C CYS A 29 15.34 2.35 -11.31
N SER A 30 16.40 1.70 -10.84
CA SER A 30 17.38 2.34 -9.95
C SER A 30 18.56 2.99 -10.69
N HIS A 31 18.96 2.45 -11.85
CA HIS A 31 20.23 2.81 -12.50
C HIS A 31 20.09 3.46 -13.88
N ALA A 32 18.91 3.42 -14.52
CA ALA A 32 18.80 4.02 -15.84
C ALA A 32 19.06 5.54 -15.77
N PRO A 33 19.89 6.11 -16.66
CA PRO A 33 20.37 7.49 -16.53
C PRO A 33 19.30 8.55 -16.77
N ARG A 34 18.17 8.20 -17.39
CA ARG A 34 17.07 9.11 -17.72
C ARG A 34 15.81 8.67 -17.02
N ILE A 35 15.08 9.63 -16.44
CA ILE A 35 13.75 9.39 -15.84
C ILE A 35 12.80 8.71 -16.82
N SER A 36 12.78 9.13 -18.10
CA SER A 36 11.93 8.52 -19.13
C SER A 36 12.24 7.05 -19.41
N TRP A 37 13.46 6.60 -19.12
CA TRP A 37 13.85 5.19 -19.20
C TRP A 37 13.44 4.45 -17.94
N ARG A 38 13.64 5.07 -16.75
CA ARG A 38 13.13 4.51 -15.49
C ARG A 38 11.61 4.35 -15.50
N LEU A 39 10.88 5.24 -16.16
CA LEU A 39 9.42 5.16 -16.32
C LEU A 39 8.94 3.99 -17.20
N GLN A 40 9.82 3.38 -18.01
CA GLN A 40 9.46 2.15 -18.73
C GLN A 40 9.17 0.98 -17.78
N THR A 41 9.64 1.06 -16.53
CA THR A 41 9.30 0.13 -15.45
C THR A 41 7.80 -0.03 -15.27
N GLU A 42 7.01 1.03 -15.41
CA GLU A 42 5.54 0.95 -15.29
C GLU A 42 4.95 -0.04 -16.28
N LYS A 43 5.36 0.07 -17.55
CA LYS A 43 4.90 -0.81 -18.62
C LYS A 43 5.27 -2.26 -18.34
N TRP A 44 6.52 -2.53 -17.95
CA TRP A 44 6.99 -3.88 -17.68
C TRP A 44 6.33 -4.50 -16.47
N LEU A 45 6.18 -3.72 -15.40
CA LEU A 45 5.52 -4.15 -14.17
C LEU A 45 4.02 -4.38 -14.40
N SER A 46 3.35 -3.55 -15.18
CA SER A 46 1.94 -3.75 -15.54
C SER A 46 1.72 -5.05 -16.29
N LEU A 47 2.61 -5.40 -17.23
CA LEU A 47 2.53 -6.67 -17.95
C LEU A 47 2.78 -7.87 -17.02
N LEU A 48 3.73 -7.72 -16.09
CA LEU A 48 4.03 -8.72 -15.07
C LEU A 48 2.81 -9.00 -14.18
N VAL A 49 2.17 -7.94 -13.68
CA VAL A 49 0.98 -8.04 -12.82
C VAL A 49 -0.20 -8.66 -13.56
N SER A 50 -0.43 -8.27 -14.82
CA SER A 50 -1.50 -8.85 -15.65
C SER A 50 -1.26 -10.33 -16.02
N GLY A 51 -0.01 -10.80 -15.97
CA GLY A 51 0.35 -12.20 -16.25
C GLY A 51 -0.04 -13.20 -15.16
N GLY A 52 -0.52 -12.71 -14.00
CA GLY A 52 -0.89 -13.54 -12.85
C GLY A 52 0.31 -13.80 -11.93
N ILE A 53 0.13 -13.54 -10.64
CA ILE A 53 1.18 -13.65 -9.62
C ILE A 53 0.98 -14.92 -8.74
N GLU A 54 0.01 -15.77 -9.07
CA GLU A 54 -0.40 -16.87 -8.18
C GLU A 54 0.50 -18.12 -8.28
N ASP A 55 1.19 -18.33 -9.41
CA ASP A 55 2.06 -19.49 -9.64
C ASP A 55 3.53 -19.27 -9.21
N LEU A 56 3.78 -18.32 -8.31
CA LEU A 56 5.10 -17.74 -8.03
C LEU A 56 5.97 -18.46 -6.99
N LYS A 57 5.70 -19.72 -6.67
CA LYS A 57 6.23 -20.42 -5.47
C LYS A 57 7.75 -20.38 -5.25
N ASN A 58 8.55 -19.89 -6.19
CA ASN A 58 10.02 -19.76 -6.10
C ASN A 58 10.58 -18.34 -6.36
N SER A 59 9.75 -17.33 -6.61
CA SER A 59 10.20 -15.99 -7.01
C SER A 59 9.50 -14.83 -6.28
N GLU A 60 8.72 -15.15 -5.25
CA GLU A 60 8.02 -14.20 -4.37
C GLU A 60 8.98 -13.14 -3.80
N THR A 61 10.15 -13.57 -3.31
CA THR A 61 11.18 -12.68 -2.75
C THR A 61 11.66 -11.63 -3.75
N SER A 62 11.80 -11.99 -5.03
CA SER A 62 12.27 -11.05 -6.06
C SER A 62 11.23 -9.97 -6.35
N LEU A 63 9.94 -10.34 -6.36
CA LEU A 63 8.86 -9.39 -6.54
C LEU A 63 8.72 -8.46 -5.32
N ILE A 64 8.80 -9.01 -4.10
CA ILE A 64 8.79 -8.24 -2.86
C ILE A 64 9.95 -7.25 -2.82
N ASN A 65 11.16 -7.68 -3.16
CA ASN A 65 12.34 -6.82 -3.22
C ASN A 65 12.16 -5.70 -4.23
N LEU A 66 11.67 -6.00 -5.44
CA LEU A 66 11.37 -5.00 -6.45
C LEU A 66 10.41 -3.92 -5.92
N PHE A 67 9.28 -4.32 -5.32
CA PHE A 67 8.34 -3.36 -4.74
C PHE A 67 8.95 -2.58 -3.57
N CYS A 68 9.73 -3.22 -2.71
CA CYS A 68 10.45 -2.54 -1.63
C CYS A 68 11.41 -1.48 -2.15
N THR A 69 12.17 -1.79 -3.20
CA THR A 69 13.10 -0.87 -3.86
C THR A 69 12.34 0.30 -4.47
N MET A 70 11.27 0.05 -5.22
CA MET A 70 10.48 1.13 -5.84
C MET A 70 9.73 2.01 -4.84
N LEU A 71 9.15 1.45 -3.78
CA LEU A 71 8.49 2.20 -2.70
C LEU A 71 9.45 3.10 -1.93
N SER A 72 10.74 2.78 -1.95
CA SER A 72 11.80 3.55 -1.26
C SER A 72 12.59 4.45 -2.20
N HIS A 73 12.14 4.55 -3.46
CA HIS A 73 12.88 5.26 -4.49
C HIS A 73 12.84 6.78 -4.26
N ALA A 74 13.96 7.46 -4.52
CA ALA A 74 14.04 8.91 -4.34
C ALA A 74 13.02 9.66 -5.22
N GLU A 75 12.83 9.17 -6.44
CA GLU A 75 11.88 9.76 -7.40
C GLU A 75 10.43 9.42 -7.06
N PRO A 76 9.54 10.42 -6.92
CA PRO A 76 8.12 10.20 -6.62
C PRO A 76 7.39 9.41 -7.71
N GLU A 77 7.83 9.49 -8.96
CA GLU A 77 7.23 8.76 -10.07
C GLU A 77 7.41 7.25 -9.93
N GLN A 78 8.57 6.79 -9.48
CA GLN A 78 8.81 5.36 -9.22
C GLN A 78 7.97 4.84 -8.04
N ARG A 79 7.84 5.66 -6.99
CA ARG A 79 6.95 5.38 -5.86
C ARG A 79 5.49 5.30 -6.31
N SER A 80 5.06 6.23 -7.18
CA SER A 80 3.71 6.24 -7.77
C SER A 80 3.41 4.95 -8.52
N VAL A 81 4.35 4.50 -9.38
CA VAL A 81 4.20 3.26 -10.14
C VAL A 81 4.04 2.07 -9.20
N ALA A 82 4.87 1.97 -8.15
CA ALA A 82 4.76 0.90 -7.17
C ALA A 82 3.38 0.86 -6.49
N LEU A 83 2.90 2.02 -5.99
CA LEU A 83 1.59 2.13 -5.34
C LEU A 83 0.45 1.71 -6.28
N GLN A 84 0.49 2.15 -7.55
CA GLN A 84 -0.53 1.81 -8.54
C GLN A 84 -0.55 0.30 -8.84
N GLN A 85 0.61 -0.32 -9.04
CA GLN A 85 0.67 -1.74 -9.37
C GLN A 85 0.30 -2.62 -8.16
N LEU A 86 0.69 -2.24 -6.94
CA LEU A 86 0.22 -2.91 -5.73
C LEU A 86 -1.30 -2.81 -5.58
N GLY A 87 -1.89 -1.64 -5.84
CA GLY A 87 -3.35 -1.47 -5.83
C GLY A 87 -4.07 -2.39 -6.83
N ARG A 88 -3.49 -2.60 -8.02
CA ARG A 88 -4.01 -3.55 -9.01
C ARG A 88 -3.94 -5.00 -8.51
N ILE A 89 -2.82 -5.40 -7.90
CA ILE A 89 -2.67 -6.75 -7.32
C ILE A 89 -3.75 -7.00 -6.27
N ILE A 90 -3.97 -6.05 -5.36
CA ILE A 90 -5.01 -6.17 -4.31
C ILE A 90 -6.41 -6.22 -4.92
N HIS A 91 -6.67 -5.42 -5.95
CA HIS A 91 -7.95 -5.46 -6.65
C HIS A 91 -8.21 -6.84 -7.24
N PHE A 92 -7.23 -7.43 -7.95
CA PHE A 92 -7.35 -8.78 -8.49
C PHE A 92 -7.56 -9.82 -7.38
N ALA A 93 -6.79 -9.75 -6.30
CA ALA A 93 -6.91 -10.66 -5.16
C ALA A 93 -8.28 -10.57 -4.46
N SER A 94 -8.90 -9.38 -4.45
CA SER A 94 -10.23 -9.17 -3.86
C SER A 94 -11.36 -9.67 -4.76
N THR A 95 -11.14 -9.73 -6.08
CA THR A 95 -12.12 -10.22 -7.07
C THR A 95 -12.01 -11.71 -7.39
N ALA A 96 -10.85 -12.33 -7.12
CA ALA A 96 -10.65 -13.75 -7.33
C ALA A 96 -11.49 -14.56 -6.33
N GLU A 97 -12.35 -15.45 -6.85
CA GLU A 97 -13.16 -16.38 -6.05
C GLU A 97 -12.30 -17.04 -4.96
N VAL A 98 -12.78 -16.97 -3.73
CA VAL A 98 -12.12 -17.32 -2.47
C VAL A 98 -11.29 -18.60 -2.57
N GLY A 99 -9.94 -18.49 -2.58
CA GLY A 99 -9.09 -19.66 -2.32
C GLY A 99 -7.62 -19.59 -2.72
N SER A 100 -7.27 -18.95 -3.85
CA SER A 100 -5.91 -19.06 -4.43
C SER A 100 -5.05 -17.80 -4.28
N GLY A 101 -5.64 -16.61 -4.46
CA GLY A 101 -4.92 -15.33 -4.41
C GLY A 101 -4.50 -14.83 -3.02
N SER A 102 -4.78 -15.55 -1.93
CA SER A 102 -4.62 -15.03 -0.56
C SER A 102 -3.20 -15.12 -0.02
N ALA A 103 -2.47 -16.23 -0.22
CA ALA A 103 -1.18 -16.44 0.46
C ALA A 103 -0.07 -15.52 -0.07
N MET A 104 0.13 -15.45 -1.39
CA MET A 104 1.13 -14.58 -2.00
C MET A 104 0.80 -13.10 -1.78
N THR A 105 -0.48 -12.73 -1.91
CA THR A 105 -0.94 -11.36 -1.65
C THR A 105 -0.71 -10.98 -0.19
N SER A 106 -1.08 -11.83 0.77
CA SER A 106 -0.79 -11.60 2.19
C SER A 106 0.70 -11.48 2.48
N HIS A 107 1.54 -12.31 1.83
CA HIS A 107 2.99 -12.23 1.98
C HIS A 107 3.53 -10.90 1.45
N LEU A 108 3.12 -10.49 0.24
CA LEU A 108 3.47 -9.21 -0.37
C LEU A 108 3.02 -8.02 0.47
N VAL A 109 1.78 -8.03 0.94
CA VAL A 109 1.18 -6.99 1.80
C VAL A 109 1.98 -6.84 3.08
N THR A 110 2.25 -7.95 3.76
CA THR A 110 3.02 -7.99 5.01
C THR A 110 4.40 -7.36 4.82
N HIS A 111 5.12 -7.73 3.76
CA HIS A 111 6.47 -7.22 3.51
C HIS A 111 6.53 -5.77 3.00
N THR A 112 5.44 -5.24 2.47
CA THR A 112 5.39 -3.86 1.97
C THR A 112 4.66 -2.88 2.91
N TRP A 113 3.93 -3.39 3.93
CA TRP A 113 3.12 -2.61 4.87
C TRP A 113 3.86 -1.40 5.45
N ASN A 114 5.00 -1.62 6.11
CA ASN A 114 5.73 -0.54 6.80
C ASN A 114 6.19 0.56 5.85
N ARG A 115 6.53 0.21 4.60
CA ARG A 115 6.95 1.20 3.59
C ARG A 115 5.77 2.04 3.13
N ILE A 116 4.62 1.43 2.89
CA ILE A 116 3.41 2.16 2.49
C ILE A 116 2.90 3.02 3.66
N ALA A 117 2.95 2.52 4.89
CA ALA A 117 2.66 3.30 6.10
C ALA A 117 3.57 4.53 6.21
N ALA A 118 4.87 4.37 5.97
CA ALA A 118 5.81 5.49 5.94
C ALA A 118 5.49 6.49 4.82
N LEU A 119 5.12 6.02 3.62
CA LEU A 119 4.69 6.90 2.52
C LEU A 119 3.41 7.66 2.86
N ALA A 120 2.41 7.00 3.43
CA ALA A 120 1.15 7.65 3.81
C ALA A 120 1.36 8.78 4.84
N LEU A 121 2.28 8.58 5.78
CA LEU A 121 2.54 9.51 6.86
C LEU A 121 3.51 10.63 6.47
N TYR A 122 4.59 10.30 5.78
CA TYR A 122 5.78 11.15 5.70
C TYR A 122 6.25 11.50 4.28
N ASP A 123 5.57 11.02 3.22
CA ASP A 123 5.98 11.37 1.85
C ASP A 123 5.83 12.87 1.58
N SER A 124 6.84 13.48 0.95
CA SER A 124 6.80 14.87 0.49
C SER A 124 5.65 15.19 -0.48
N SER A 125 5.18 14.20 -1.25
CA SER A 125 4.11 14.36 -2.22
C SER A 125 2.78 14.02 -1.58
N MET A 126 1.92 15.03 -1.40
CA MET A 126 0.58 14.83 -0.87
C MET A 126 -0.26 13.85 -1.70
N LEU A 127 -0.09 13.86 -3.03
CA LEU A 127 -0.75 12.91 -3.92
C LEU A 127 -0.32 11.47 -3.63
N LEU A 128 0.96 11.22 -3.33
CA LEU A 128 1.44 9.89 -2.94
C LEU A 128 0.94 9.49 -1.55
N ARG A 129 0.89 10.44 -0.60
CA ARG A 129 0.31 10.19 0.74
C ARG A 129 -1.14 9.71 0.64
N ASN A 130 -1.96 10.40 -0.17
CA ASN A 130 -3.37 10.04 -0.39
C ASN A 130 -3.52 8.64 -0.98
N HIS A 131 -2.74 8.33 -2.03
CA HIS A 131 -2.76 7.00 -2.65
C HIS A 131 -2.27 5.91 -1.70
N ALA A 132 -1.22 6.16 -0.92
CA ALA A 132 -0.70 5.22 0.06
C ALA A 132 -1.72 4.96 1.19
N MET A 133 -2.42 5.99 1.67
CA MET A 133 -3.47 5.84 2.68
C MET A 133 -4.66 5.02 2.17
N ALA A 134 -5.08 5.26 0.92
CA ALA A 134 -6.11 4.45 0.27
C ALA A 134 -5.65 2.99 0.14
N LEU A 135 -4.42 2.76 -0.31
CA LEU A 135 -3.86 1.42 -0.46
C LEU A 135 -3.76 0.68 0.88
N LEU A 136 -3.32 1.35 1.96
CA LEU A 136 -3.29 0.76 3.30
C LEU A 136 -4.66 0.26 3.75
N THR A 137 -5.71 1.00 3.41
CA THR A 137 -7.09 0.62 3.73
C THR A 137 -7.48 -0.67 3.01
N GLU A 138 -7.00 -0.88 1.80
CA GLU A 138 -7.22 -2.13 1.05
C GLU A 138 -6.26 -3.25 1.45
N TYR A 139 -5.14 -2.94 2.10
CA TYR A 139 -4.21 -3.93 2.64
C TYR A 139 -4.71 -4.61 3.93
N VAL A 140 -5.56 -3.93 4.72
CA VAL A 140 -6.01 -4.41 6.03
C VAL A 140 -6.49 -5.88 6.04
N PRO A 141 -7.30 -6.36 5.07
CA PRO A 141 -7.77 -7.74 5.07
C PRO A 141 -6.68 -8.80 4.88
N PHE A 142 -5.51 -8.39 4.35
CA PHE A 142 -4.45 -9.29 3.91
C PHE A 142 -3.20 -9.26 4.80
N VAL A 143 -3.04 -8.23 5.64
CA VAL A 143 -1.87 -8.06 6.50
C VAL A 143 -1.90 -9.02 7.69
N ASP A 144 -0.73 -9.45 8.16
CA ASP A 144 -0.66 -10.27 9.37
C ASP A 144 -1.06 -9.50 10.63
N LYS A 145 -1.43 -10.27 11.65
CA LYS A 145 -1.94 -9.78 12.93
C LYS A 145 -0.94 -8.88 13.67
N ASN A 146 0.36 -9.11 13.54
CA ASN A 146 1.35 -8.34 14.31
C ASN A 146 1.47 -6.92 13.78
N HIS A 147 1.45 -6.74 12.46
CA HIS A 147 1.42 -5.40 11.86
C HIS A 147 0.11 -4.68 12.18
N LEU A 148 -1.03 -5.37 12.14
CA LEU A 148 -2.32 -4.75 12.48
C LEU A 148 -2.39 -4.32 13.95
N ARG A 149 -1.93 -5.16 14.88
CA ARG A 149 -1.80 -4.81 16.31
C ARG A 149 -0.86 -3.64 16.54
N SER A 150 0.28 -3.64 15.86
CA SER A 150 1.26 -2.55 15.95
C SER A 150 0.68 -1.23 15.43
N PHE A 151 -0.11 -1.29 14.36
CA PHE A 151 -0.85 -0.15 13.83
C PHE A 151 -1.88 0.38 14.84
N LEU A 152 -2.71 -0.49 15.42
CA LEU A 152 -3.71 -0.08 16.42
C LEU A 152 -3.05 0.57 17.64
N ALA A 153 -1.98 -0.04 18.16
CA ALA A 153 -1.22 0.47 19.30
C ALA A 153 -0.56 1.84 19.04
N SER A 154 -0.24 2.16 17.78
CA SER A 154 0.42 3.42 17.38
C SER A 154 -0.51 4.41 16.70
N SER A 155 -1.83 4.16 16.71
CA SER A 155 -2.82 4.95 15.99
C SER A 155 -2.86 6.43 16.39
N ASP A 156 -2.43 6.80 17.60
CA ASP A 156 -2.36 8.20 18.03
C ASP A 156 -1.31 9.00 17.24
N SER A 157 -0.18 8.39 16.90
CA SER A 157 0.90 9.00 16.11
C SER A 157 0.46 9.22 14.66
N ILE A 158 -0.31 8.29 14.11
CA ILE A 158 -0.86 8.31 12.75
C ILE A 158 -1.88 9.44 12.61
N LEU A 159 -2.80 9.54 13.58
CA LEU A 159 -3.80 10.60 13.63
C LEU A 159 -3.19 11.98 13.92
N LYS A 160 -2.06 12.05 14.64
CA LYS A 160 -1.32 13.30 14.88
C LYS A 160 -0.53 13.78 13.67
N GLY A 161 0.17 12.88 12.96
CA GLY A 161 0.95 13.21 11.77
C GLY A 161 0.11 13.74 10.61
N VAL A 162 -1.18 13.39 10.58
CA VAL A 162 -2.15 13.91 9.63
C VAL A 162 -2.65 15.31 10.01
N GLY A 163 -2.81 15.61 11.30
CA GLY A 163 -3.29 16.91 11.77
C GLY A 163 -2.25 18.05 11.76
N GLN A 164 -0.95 17.75 11.57
CA GLN A 164 0.12 18.76 11.60
C GLN A 164 0.44 19.41 10.23
N LEU A 165 -0.17 18.95 9.14
CA LEU A 165 0.13 19.38 7.77
C LEU A 165 -1.07 20.20 7.24
N SER A 166 -1.08 21.50 7.55
CA SER A 166 -2.27 22.36 7.46
C SER A 166 -2.42 23.10 6.12
N CYS A 167 -3.44 22.68 5.36
CA CYS A 167 -4.25 23.53 4.49
C CYS A 167 -5.73 23.19 4.75
N VAL A 168 -6.56 24.21 4.99
CA VAL A 168 -7.91 24.09 5.61
C VAL A 168 -8.88 23.16 4.84
N ILE A 169 -8.69 22.94 3.54
CA ILE A 169 -9.53 22.04 2.72
C ILE A 169 -9.11 20.57 2.86
N GLU A 170 -7.84 20.31 3.15
CA GLU A 170 -7.23 18.98 3.18
C GLU A 170 -7.43 18.26 4.52
N GLU A 171 -7.69 19.04 5.58
CA GLU A 171 -7.91 18.60 6.96
C GLU A 171 -9.07 17.59 7.05
N GLY A 172 -10.15 17.80 6.29
CA GLY A 172 -11.28 16.87 6.26
C GLY A 172 -10.98 15.55 5.54
N TYR A 173 -10.26 15.60 4.42
CA TYR A 173 -10.02 14.41 3.60
C TYR A 173 -9.04 13.43 4.26
N LEU A 174 -7.87 13.90 4.70
CA LEU A 174 -6.89 13.02 5.32
C LEU A 174 -7.37 12.49 6.67
N THR A 175 -8.11 13.30 7.44
CA THR A 175 -8.76 12.84 8.67
C THR A 175 -9.77 11.74 8.36
N ARG A 176 -10.64 11.93 7.35
CA ARG A 176 -11.60 10.92 6.92
C ARG A 176 -10.93 9.62 6.47
N MET A 177 -9.83 9.70 5.72
CA MET A 177 -9.08 8.53 5.28
C MET A 177 -8.41 7.81 6.45
N SER A 178 -7.90 8.55 7.44
CA SER A 178 -7.29 7.98 8.64
C SER A 178 -8.32 7.28 9.54
N LEU A 179 -9.51 7.88 9.67
CA LEU A 179 -10.65 7.26 10.36
C LEU A 179 -11.16 6.03 9.62
N LEU A 180 -11.22 6.08 8.28
CA LEU A 180 -11.58 4.93 7.46
C LEU A 180 -10.57 3.79 7.68
N LEU A 181 -9.28 4.07 7.63
CA LEU A 181 -8.23 3.08 7.89
C LEU A 181 -8.35 2.48 9.30
N LEU A 182 -8.54 3.32 10.32
CA LEU A 182 -8.76 2.86 11.70
C LEU A 182 -10.00 1.99 11.82
N SER A 183 -11.12 2.38 11.19
CA SER A 183 -12.36 1.61 11.22
C SER A 183 -12.22 0.24 10.55
N LYS A 184 -11.53 0.17 9.40
CA LYS A 184 -11.19 -1.10 8.74
C LYS A 184 -10.27 -1.92 9.65
N ALA A 185 -9.25 -1.32 10.25
CA ALA A 185 -8.36 -2.04 11.16
C ALA A 185 -9.14 -2.67 12.33
N CYS A 186 -10.09 -1.94 12.92
CA CYS A 186 -10.99 -2.48 13.94
C CYS A 186 -11.86 -3.63 13.41
N LEU A 187 -12.41 -3.52 12.19
CA LEU A 187 -13.26 -4.55 11.59
C LEU A 187 -12.56 -5.91 11.44
N TYR A 188 -11.24 -5.89 11.20
CA TYR A 188 -10.41 -7.09 11.02
C TYR A 188 -9.61 -7.48 12.28
N SER A 189 -9.89 -6.87 13.43
CA SER A 189 -9.20 -7.12 14.70
C SER A 189 -10.12 -7.78 15.72
N SER A 190 -9.53 -8.50 16.69
CA SER A 190 -10.30 -9.02 17.83
C SER A 190 -10.58 -7.93 18.86
N SER A 191 -11.49 -8.18 19.80
CA SER A 191 -11.76 -7.27 20.92
C SER A 191 -10.50 -6.95 21.74
N GLU A 192 -9.63 -7.94 21.94
CA GLU A 192 -8.36 -7.78 22.67
C GLU A 192 -7.40 -6.86 21.92
N ASP A 193 -7.36 -6.96 20.59
CA ASP A 193 -6.50 -6.13 19.75
C ASP A 193 -7.02 -4.69 19.64
N ILE A 194 -8.34 -4.49 19.59
CA ILE A 194 -8.97 -3.15 19.61
C ILE A 194 -8.65 -2.41 20.91
N ALA A 195 -8.54 -3.12 22.03
CA ALA A 195 -8.15 -2.54 23.31
C ALA A 195 -6.72 -1.97 23.32
N LEU A 196 -5.89 -2.24 22.29
CA LEU A 196 -4.58 -1.62 22.11
C LEU A 196 -4.66 -0.16 21.64
N ILE A 197 -5.81 0.30 21.14
CA ILE A 197 -5.97 1.68 20.68
C ILE A 197 -5.77 2.64 21.87
N PRO A 198 -4.84 3.62 21.78
CA PRO A 198 -4.57 4.54 22.87
C PRO A 198 -5.80 5.36 23.28
N GLU A 199 -5.98 5.56 24.59
CA GLU A 199 -7.10 6.32 25.17
C GLU A 199 -7.25 7.75 24.64
N CYS A 200 -6.15 8.37 24.20
CA CYS A 200 -6.18 9.69 23.60
C CYS A 200 -6.86 9.72 22.22
N VAL A 201 -6.93 8.58 21.52
CA VAL A 201 -7.66 8.43 20.26
C VAL A 201 -9.15 8.37 20.53
N TRP A 202 -9.60 7.57 21.50
CA TRP A 202 -11.02 7.50 21.89
C TRP A 202 -11.58 8.87 22.29
N ARG A 203 -10.87 9.57 23.18
CA ARG A 203 -11.25 10.95 23.57
C ARG A 203 -11.31 11.93 22.39
N LYS A 204 -10.42 11.79 21.39
CA LYS A 204 -10.48 12.63 20.19
C LYS A 204 -11.73 12.34 19.36
N LEU A 205 -12.10 11.08 19.20
CA LEU A 205 -13.31 10.68 18.46
C LEU A 205 -14.58 11.21 19.14
N GLU A 206 -14.66 11.11 20.47
CA GLU A 206 -15.76 11.66 21.27
C GLU A 206 -15.86 13.19 21.11
N ASN A 207 -14.72 13.89 21.13
CA ASN A 207 -14.68 15.34 20.93
C ASN A 207 -15.12 15.74 19.51
N MET A 208 -14.76 14.97 18.47
CA MET A 208 -15.22 15.23 17.10
C MET A 208 -16.75 15.05 16.98
N GLN A 209 -17.32 14.07 17.67
CA GLN A 209 -18.76 13.86 17.67
C GLN A 209 -19.51 15.03 18.33
N THR A 210 -18.99 15.54 19.46
CA THR A 210 -19.61 16.66 20.17
C THR A 210 -19.53 17.98 19.39
N SER A 211 -18.44 18.25 18.65
CA SER A 211 -18.35 19.45 17.80
C SER A 211 -19.36 19.43 16.64
N LEU A 212 -19.54 18.28 15.99
CA LEU A 212 -20.57 18.08 14.95
C LEU A 212 -22.00 18.27 15.50
N SER A 213 -22.21 17.89 16.76
CA SER A 213 -23.51 18.02 17.43
C SER A 213 -23.84 19.48 17.74
N VAL A 214 -22.84 20.31 18.03
CA VAL A 214 -23.02 21.74 18.35
C VAL A 214 -23.32 22.57 17.09
N GLU A 215 -22.69 22.26 15.95
CA GLU A 215 -22.97 22.97 14.68
C GLU A 215 -24.42 22.80 14.21
N LEU A 216 -25.01 21.62 14.41
CA LEU A 216 -26.41 21.34 14.05
C LEU A 216 -27.45 22.02 14.96
N TYR A 217 -27.05 22.52 16.14
CA TYR A 217 -27.92 23.28 17.03
C TYR A 217 -27.81 24.81 16.84
N VAL A 218 -26.86 25.26 16.02
CA VAL A 218 -26.60 26.70 15.75
C VAL A 218 -27.03 27.11 14.34
N SER A 219 -27.43 26.16 13.48
CA SER A 219 -28.04 26.36 12.16
C SER A 219 -29.56 26.22 12.19
#